data_AF-A0A9X2P2D9-F1
#
_entry.id   AF-A0A9X2P2D9-F1
#
_cell.length_a   1.000
_cell.length_b   1.000
_cell.length_c   1.000
_cell.angle_alpha   90.00
_cell.angle_beta   90.00
_cell.angle_gamma   90.00
#
_symmetry.space_group_name_H-M   'P 1'
#
loop_
_entity.id
_entity.type
_entity.pdbx_description
1 polymer ?
#
loop_
_entity_poly.entity_id
_entity_poly.type
_entity_poly.pdbx_seq_one_letter_code
_entity_poly.pdbx_strand_id
1 'polypeptide(L)'
;MGKVTFKIEFLNYLGYTQKICILFVFFIGLSSCAGNLFEDEDFIDDISIQYQSLSSKYGKIGISDAANDGIEEFYFLAQTVEKQPKFNGKFNPDLSPIVEISDDFDFKVIHQRFTLNENGESKVKIDRQGEFYFVNWNTLQSKPTKGKIYRIRVRVNDNILGFADFAIISNNAREPNSNIQTLRLNENLKLAFRIEQKICPAKIELSPNEATVMVSGKQQYVARVYNYYGEVLENQKINWSVSDEEIASTDQNGLVVGKKFGFSAVKATANDVSATAFIFVQENDDSPRPGKDVVVFNDVNPFFDEGIENPNNQLMVKNLVNFSTPGIRNLGTKIWFDCGRSSAHLKENPIPCGSSSRYDPLRNLIRNEGFVLEDISSSAGTLIDIPIDVKVIFLWLPTVHFQIEEINTLKKFAEEGGRIIFIGEWDAFYGNQGLDVENKFLINMGAFMRNIGKAVDCGYNTLPSASLRAHPITRGIENLTIACASAIELGPNDFALFYDKSNRSVLAGVAQIETQPISELVSMGNLEGLNLKIKSNSKNTAGY
;
A
#
# COMPACT_ATOMS: atom_id res chain seq x y z
N MET A 1 -59.26 -58.56 -5.54
CA MET A 1 -58.44 -58.76 -4.32
C MET A 1 -57.04 -58.27 -4.65
N GLY A 2 -56.40 -57.30 -3.99
CA GLY A 2 -56.76 -56.49 -2.84
C GLY A 2 -56.17 -55.07 -2.97
N LYS A 3 -56.77 -54.13 -2.25
CA LYS A 3 -56.29 -52.75 -2.10
C LYS A 3 -54.99 -52.74 -1.29
N VAL A 4 -54.04 -51.91 -1.71
CA VAL A 4 -53.00 -51.40 -0.81
C VAL A 4 -53.00 -49.88 -0.95
N THR A 5 -53.33 -49.22 0.16
CA THR A 5 -53.29 -47.77 0.34
C THR A 5 -52.04 -47.46 1.15
N PHE A 6 -51.19 -46.54 0.68
CA PHE A 6 -50.15 -45.95 1.52
C PHE A 6 -50.40 -44.45 1.68
N LYS A 7 -50.42 -44.05 2.95
CA LYS A 7 -50.59 -42.69 3.46
C LYS A 7 -49.19 -42.08 3.55
N ILE A 8 -48.95 -40.91 2.97
CA ILE A 8 -47.68 -40.18 3.14
C ILE A 8 -47.99 -38.93 3.97
N GLU A 9 -47.43 -38.89 5.18
CA GLU A 9 -47.37 -37.72 6.06
C GLU A 9 -46.25 -36.80 5.60
N PHE A 10 -46.52 -35.50 5.57
CA PHE A 10 -45.51 -34.48 5.30
C PHE A 10 -44.66 -34.24 6.55
N LEU A 11 -43.35 -34.46 6.42
CA LEU A 11 -42.34 -33.87 7.30
C LEU A 11 -41.43 -33.00 6.44
N ASN A 12 -41.52 -31.69 6.67
CA ASN A 12 -40.56 -30.69 6.21
C ASN A 12 -39.20 -30.98 6.83
N TYR A 13 -38.14 -31.10 6.03
CA TYR A 13 -36.87 -30.42 6.29
C TYR A 13 -35.99 -30.41 5.02
N LEU A 14 -35.49 -29.21 4.74
CA LEU A 14 -34.53 -28.75 3.73
C LEU A 14 -33.54 -29.78 3.14
N GLY A 15 -33.36 -29.73 1.81
CA GLY A 15 -32.10 -30.08 1.16
C GLY A 15 -32.21 -30.88 -0.14
N TYR A 16 -31.88 -30.22 -1.26
CA TYR A 16 -31.46 -30.79 -2.56
C TYR A 16 -32.44 -31.74 -3.30
N THR A 17 -32.98 -31.26 -4.43
CA THR A 17 -33.66 -32.09 -5.43
C THR A 17 -32.92 -32.08 -6.77
N GLN A 18 -32.25 -33.20 -7.06
CA GLN A 18 -32.08 -33.75 -8.41
C GLN A 18 -33.24 -34.71 -8.70
N LYS A 19 -33.90 -34.56 -9.85
CA LYS A 19 -34.72 -35.58 -10.55
C LYS A 19 -34.54 -35.30 -12.04
N ILE A 20 -33.85 -36.13 -12.83
CA ILE A 20 -34.25 -37.43 -13.38
C ILE A 20 -35.69 -37.40 -13.93
N CYS A 21 -35.79 -37.23 -15.24
CA CYS A 21 -36.95 -37.65 -16.04
C CYS A 21 -36.50 -38.70 -17.05
N ILE A 22 -37.17 -39.84 -16.95
CA ILE A 22 -37.10 -41.04 -17.78
C ILE A 22 -37.96 -40.80 -19.03
N LEU A 23 -37.49 -41.17 -20.22
CA LEU A 23 -38.37 -41.41 -21.37
C LEU A 23 -38.07 -42.77 -22.00
N PHE A 24 -39.09 -43.62 -21.99
CA PHE A 24 -39.13 -44.97 -22.54
C PHE A 24 -39.08 -44.95 -24.09
N VAL A 25 -38.25 -45.80 -24.66
CA VAL A 25 -38.27 -46.15 -26.09
C VAL A 25 -39.40 -47.16 -26.33
N PHE A 26 -40.38 -46.81 -27.17
CA PHE A 26 -41.29 -47.76 -27.81
C PHE A 26 -41.09 -47.67 -29.33
N PHE A 27 -40.60 -48.75 -29.93
CA PHE A 27 -40.48 -48.91 -31.37
C PHE A 27 -41.82 -49.42 -31.93
N ILE A 28 -42.53 -48.61 -32.71
CA ILE A 28 -43.48 -49.07 -33.73
C ILE A 28 -43.22 -48.23 -34.98
N GLY A 29 -42.71 -48.88 -36.03
CA GLY A 29 -42.36 -48.23 -37.28
C GLY A 29 -43.59 -47.91 -38.14
N LEU A 30 -43.51 -46.79 -38.86
CA LEU A 30 -44.05 -46.58 -40.21
C LEU A 30 -43.54 -45.23 -40.75
N SER A 31 -42.90 -45.29 -41.92
CA SER A 31 -42.97 -44.31 -43.01
C SER A 31 -42.62 -42.82 -42.76
N SER A 32 -41.51 -42.42 -43.39
CA SER A 32 -41.26 -41.21 -44.21
C SER A 32 -41.73 -39.81 -43.75
N CYS A 33 -40.78 -38.87 -43.87
CA CYS A 33 -40.93 -37.41 -43.86
C CYS A 33 -41.28 -36.73 -42.52
N ALA A 34 -40.25 -36.43 -41.73
CA ALA A 34 -40.22 -35.23 -40.89
C ALA A 34 -38.77 -34.78 -40.74
N GLY A 35 -38.35 -33.84 -41.58
CA GLY A 35 -37.06 -33.15 -41.44
C GLY A 35 -37.12 -32.11 -40.33
N ASN A 36 -36.02 -32.00 -39.57
CA ASN A 36 -35.49 -30.79 -38.91
C ASN A 36 -36.49 -29.72 -38.47
N LEU A 37 -37.14 -29.90 -37.32
CA LEU A 37 -37.98 -28.84 -36.73
C LEU A 37 -37.85 -28.64 -35.21
N PHE A 38 -36.96 -29.35 -34.49
CA PHE A 38 -36.91 -29.29 -33.02
C PHE A 38 -35.54 -28.95 -32.40
N GLU A 39 -34.45 -28.76 -33.17
CA GLU A 39 -33.12 -28.46 -32.58
C GLU A 39 -32.81 -26.97 -32.35
N ASP A 40 -33.66 -26.04 -32.80
CA ASP A 40 -33.38 -24.60 -32.70
C ASP A 40 -34.06 -23.90 -31.51
N GLU A 41 -35.12 -24.45 -30.92
CA GLU A 41 -35.81 -23.82 -29.77
C GLU A 41 -35.07 -23.98 -28.44
N ASP A 42 -34.46 -25.15 -28.18
CA ASP A 42 -33.82 -25.46 -26.88
C ASP A 42 -32.61 -24.55 -26.56
N PHE A 43 -31.88 -24.06 -27.57
CA PHE A 43 -30.69 -23.22 -27.35
C PHE A 43 -31.00 -21.75 -27.04
N ILE A 44 -32.22 -21.27 -27.35
CA ILE A 44 -32.58 -19.87 -27.15
C ILE A 44 -32.91 -19.59 -25.67
N ASP A 45 -33.52 -20.57 -25.01
CA ASP A 45 -33.78 -20.52 -23.56
C ASP A 45 -32.45 -20.58 -22.79
N ASP A 46 -31.48 -21.38 -23.27
CA ASP A 46 -30.13 -21.43 -22.72
C ASP A 46 -29.37 -20.09 -22.82
N ILE A 47 -29.49 -19.36 -23.92
CA ILE A 47 -28.90 -18.01 -24.07
C ILE A 47 -29.49 -17.05 -23.03
N SER A 48 -30.79 -17.12 -22.79
CA SER A 48 -31.47 -16.25 -21.82
C SER A 48 -31.01 -16.53 -20.39
N ILE A 49 -30.83 -17.81 -20.02
CA ILE A 49 -30.26 -18.22 -18.73
C ILE A 49 -28.79 -17.78 -18.63
N GLN A 50 -28.01 -17.96 -19.70
CA GLN A 50 -26.61 -17.53 -19.74
C GLN A 50 -26.49 -16.03 -19.55
N TYR A 51 -27.33 -15.23 -20.22
CA TYR A 51 -27.38 -13.78 -20.09
C TYR A 51 -27.60 -13.36 -18.64
N GLN A 52 -28.59 -13.95 -17.96
CA GLN A 52 -28.88 -13.65 -16.55
C GLN A 52 -27.71 -14.02 -15.62
N SER A 53 -27.11 -15.19 -15.84
CA SER A 53 -25.95 -15.66 -15.08
C SER A 53 -24.72 -14.75 -15.25
N LEU A 54 -24.40 -14.41 -16.50
CA LEU A 54 -23.30 -13.50 -16.81
C LEU A 54 -23.56 -12.10 -16.26
N SER A 55 -24.79 -11.60 -16.37
CA SER A 55 -25.15 -10.27 -15.84
C SER A 55 -25.03 -10.21 -14.31
N SER A 56 -25.40 -11.29 -13.62
CA SER A 56 -25.22 -11.41 -12.17
C SER A 56 -23.74 -11.41 -11.76
N LYS A 57 -22.86 -12.09 -12.53
CA LYS A 57 -21.43 -12.18 -12.20
C LYS A 57 -20.61 -10.94 -12.63
N TYR A 58 -20.85 -10.43 -13.82
CA TYR A 58 -20.00 -9.42 -14.48
C TYR A 58 -20.70 -8.06 -14.68
N GLY A 59 -21.96 -7.92 -14.26
CA GLY A 59 -22.72 -6.68 -14.38
C GLY A 59 -23.31 -6.49 -15.77
N LYS A 60 -22.92 -5.41 -16.45
CA LYS A 60 -23.50 -5.04 -17.75
C LYS A 60 -23.12 -6.06 -18.83
N ILE A 61 -24.14 -6.56 -19.53
CA ILE A 61 -24.05 -7.39 -20.73
C ILE A 61 -24.64 -6.61 -21.90
N GLY A 62 -24.02 -6.73 -23.07
CA GLY A 62 -24.38 -5.96 -24.26
C GLY A 62 -23.23 -5.07 -24.69
N ILE A 63 -23.50 -3.76 -24.85
CA ILE A 63 -22.49 -2.80 -25.30
C ILE A 63 -22.03 -1.93 -24.13
N SER A 64 -20.72 -1.76 -24.00
CA SER A 64 -20.07 -0.75 -23.16
C SER A 64 -19.19 0.13 -24.03
N ASP A 65 -19.63 1.36 -24.22
CA ASP A 65 -18.97 2.45 -24.93
C ASP A 65 -19.54 3.79 -24.43
N ALA A 66 -19.05 4.93 -24.91
CA ALA A 66 -19.47 6.26 -24.47
C ALA A 66 -20.97 6.53 -24.59
N ALA A 67 -21.66 5.87 -25.52
CA ALA A 67 -23.11 5.98 -25.67
C ALA A 67 -23.87 5.03 -24.72
N ASN A 68 -23.17 4.09 -24.09
CA ASN A 68 -23.72 3.00 -23.29
C ASN A 68 -22.87 2.78 -22.01
N ASP A 69 -22.79 3.76 -21.11
CA ASP A 69 -22.14 3.68 -19.78
C ASP A 69 -20.67 3.19 -19.79
N GLY A 70 -19.97 3.33 -20.91
CA GLY A 70 -18.54 3.09 -21.05
C GLY A 70 -17.73 4.38 -20.90
N ILE A 71 -16.44 4.33 -21.25
CA ILE A 71 -15.59 5.52 -21.23
C ILE A 71 -16.03 6.50 -22.34
N GLU A 72 -15.95 7.81 -22.07
CA GLU A 72 -16.45 8.85 -22.97
C GLU A 72 -15.73 8.91 -24.33
N GLU A 73 -14.51 8.35 -24.43
CA GLU A 73 -13.66 8.46 -25.61
C GLU A 73 -13.75 7.26 -26.57
N PHE A 74 -14.55 6.25 -26.25
CA PHE A 74 -14.65 5.03 -27.03
C PHE A 74 -16.06 4.83 -27.54
N TYR A 75 -16.22 4.57 -28.84
CA TYR A 75 -17.52 4.39 -29.46
C TYR A 75 -17.51 3.19 -30.40
N PHE A 76 -18.54 2.37 -30.36
CA PHE A 76 -18.84 1.45 -31.46
C PHE A 76 -19.71 2.16 -32.52
N LEU A 77 -19.50 1.84 -33.81
CA LEU A 77 -20.16 2.53 -34.93
C LEU A 77 -21.33 1.71 -35.50
N ALA A 78 -22.10 2.29 -36.44
CA ALA A 78 -23.30 1.72 -37.06
C ALA A 78 -23.12 0.42 -37.90
N GLN A 79 -22.06 -0.34 -37.66
CA GLN A 79 -21.82 -1.70 -38.16
C GLN A 79 -21.69 -2.71 -37.00
N THR A 80 -21.67 -2.20 -35.77
CA THR A 80 -21.51 -2.92 -34.51
C THR A 80 -22.61 -2.59 -33.52
N VAL A 81 -23.23 -1.41 -33.66
CA VAL A 81 -24.40 -0.97 -32.91
C VAL A 81 -25.48 -0.52 -33.87
N GLU A 82 -26.74 -0.58 -33.44
CA GLU A 82 -27.89 -0.27 -34.31
C GLU A 82 -27.95 1.20 -34.76
N LYS A 83 -27.46 2.12 -33.92
CA LYS A 83 -27.52 3.57 -34.17
C LYS A 83 -26.14 4.18 -34.10
N GLN A 84 -25.79 4.96 -35.12
CA GLN A 84 -24.55 5.72 -35.14
C GLN A 84 -24.51 6.69 -33.93
N PRO A 85 -23.51 6.59 -33.03
CA PRO A 85 -23.42 7.49 -31.90
C PRO A 85 -22.92 8.87 -32.33
N LYS A 86 -23.23 9.88 -31.50
CA LYS A 86 -22.67 11.21 -31.62
C LYS A 86 -21.29 11.25 -30.96
N PHE A 87 -20.30 11.63 -31.74
CA PHE A 87 -18.91 11.80 -31.30
C PHE A 87 -18.73 13.13 -30.55
N ASN A 88 -17.90 13.12 -29.51
CA ASN A 88 -17.63 14.30 -28.67
C ASN A 88 -16.24 14.88 -28.91
N GLY A 89 -15.38 14.19 -29.67
CA GLY A 89 -13.97 14.51 -29.81
C GLY A 89 -13.39 14.13 -31.17
N LYS A 90 -12.08 14.38 -31.30
CA LYS A 90 -11.32 14.10 -32.51
C LYS A 90 -10.88 12.65 -32.52
N PHE A 91 -10.94 12.00 -33.67
CA PHE A 91 -10.40 10.64 -33.84
C PHE A 91 -8.89 10.60 -33.59
N ASN A 92 -8.44 9.59 -32.84
CA ASN A 92 -7.02 9.31 -32.67
C ASN A 92 -6.61 8.11 -33.54
N PRO A 93 -5.94 8.32 -34.70
CA PRO A 93 -5.50 7.24 -35.59
C PRO A 93 -4.14 6.62 -35.21
N ASP A 94 -3.48 7.14 -34.17
CA ASP A 94 -2.08 6.80 -33.85
C ASP A 94 -1.96 5.78 -32.70
N LEU A 95 -3.10 5.29 -32.19
CA LEU A 95 -3.14 4.26 -31.16
C LEU A 95 -2.97 2.86 -31.76
N SER A 96 -2.53 1.92 -30.92
CA SER A 96 -2.41 0.50 -31.26
C SER A 96 -3.45 -0.36 -30.52
N PRO A 97 -4.73 -0.28 -30.91
CA PRO A 97 -5.77 -1.05 -30.24
C PRO A 97 -5.64 -2.55 -30.52
N ILE A 98 -6.03 -3.34 -29.54
CA ILE A 98 -6.13 -4.80 -29.59
C ILE A 98 -7.59 -5.18 -29.41
N VAL A 99 -8.11 -5.99 -30.32
CA VAL A 99 -9.46 -6.56 -30.23
C VAL A 99 -9.35 -8.03 -29.86
N GLU A 100 -10.06 -8.45 -28.82
CA GLU A 100 -10.05 -9.83 -28.34
C GLU A 100 -11.48 -10.37 -28.24
N ILE A 101 -11.68 -11.60 -28.70
CA ILE A 101 -12.97 -12.28 -28.72
C ILE A 101 -12.89 -13.52 -27.83
N SER A 102 -13.81 -13.62 -26.87
CA SER A 102 -13.90 -14.76 -25.95
C SER A 102 -15.33 -15.09 -25.55
N ASP A 103 -15.62 -16.36 -25.27
CA ASP A 103 -16.81 -16.80 -24.51
C ASP A 103 -16.52 -16.96 -23.01
N ASP A 104 -15.26 -16.77 -22.60
CA ASP A 104 -14.81 -16.64 -21.22
C ASP A 104 -14.62 -15.15 -20.88
N PHE A 105 -15.50 -14.64 -20.02
CA PHE A 105 -15.53 -13.22 -19.63
C PHE A 105 -14.38 -12.83 -18.67
N ASP A 106 -13.66 -13.82 -18.12
CA ASP A 106 -12.38 -13.60 -17.43
C ASP A 106 -11.19 -13.53 -18.44
N PHE A 107 -11.44 -13.76 -19.74
CA PHE A 107 -10.48 -13.72 -20.84
C PHE A 107 -9.21 -14.57 -20.62
N LYS A 108 -9.33 -15.71 -19.92
CA LYS A 108 -8.23 -16.68 -19.80
C LYS A 108 -8.09 -17.50 -21.09
N VAL A 109 -9.20 -17.70 -21.79
CA VAL A 109 -9.24 -18.23 -23.16
C VAL A 109 -9.53 -17.10 -24.12
N ILE A 110 -8.76 -17.00 -25.21
CA ILE A 110 -8.99 -16.03 -26.29
C ILE A 110 -9.13 -16.83 -27.59
N HIS A 111 -10.30 -16.73 -28.22
CA HIS A 111 -10.57 -17.45 -29.47
C HIS A 111 -9.97 -16.74 -30.68
N GLN A 112 -10.00 -15.41 -30.66
CA GLN A 112 -9.42 -14.58 -31.71
C GLN A 112 -8.84 -13.30 -31.11
N ARG A 113 -7.67 -12.92 -31.60
CA ARG A 113 -7.03 -11.64 -31.33
C ARG A 113 -6.79 -10.92 -32.66
N PHE A 114 -6.93 -9.60 -32.64
CA PHE A 114 -6.57 -8.72 -33.75
C PHE A 114 -5.62 -7.64 -33.25
N THR A 115 -4.57 -7.36 -34.02
CA THR A 115 -3.59 -6.31 -33.73
C THR A 115 -3.25 -5.52 -35.01
N LEU A 116 -2.60 -4.35 -34.88
CA LEU A 116 -2.13 -3.59 -36.05
C LEU A 116 -1.00 -4.28 -36.83
N ASN A 117 -0.22 -5.14 -36.18
CA ASN A 117 1.01 -5.71 -36.73
C ASN A 117 0.80 -7.06 -37.43
N GLU A 118 -0.39 -7.64 -37.34
CA GLU A 118 -0.72 -8.90 -38.01
C GLU A 118 -1.00 -8.71 -39.51
N ASN A 119 -0.75 -9.78 -40.28
CA ASN A 119 -1.04 -9.83 -41.72
C ASN A 119 -2.40 -10.49 -41.97
N GLY A 120 -3.08 -10.09 -43.04
CA GLY A 120 -4.32 -10.75 -43.50
C GLY A 120 -5.59 -10.32 -42.75
N GLU A 121 -6.47 -11.28 -42.46
CA GLU A 121 -7.81 -11.02 -41.89
C GLU A 121 -7.79 -10.72 -40.38
N SER A 122 -6.74 -11.13 -39.65
CA SER A 122 -6.56 -10.86 -38.21
C SER A 122 -5.99 -9.47 -37.90
N LYS A 123 -6.01 -8.56 -38.87
CA LYS A 123 -5.45 -7.21 -38.74
C LYS A 123 -6.51 -6.20 -38.32
N VAL A 124 -6.19 -5.37 -37.32
CA VAL A 124 -6.92 -4.13 -37.07
C VAL A 124 -6.60 -3.13 -38.19
N LYS A 125 -7.64 -2.64 -38.87
CA LYS A 125 -7.52 -1.70 -39.99
C LYS A 125 -7.98 -0.31 -39.54
N ILE A 126 -7.43 0.71 -40.18
CA ILE A 126 -7.73 2.12 -39.88
C ILE A 126 -8.33 2.76 -41.12
N ASP A 127 -9.53 3.32 -40.99
CA ASP A 127 -10.13 4.21 -41.99
C ASP A 127 -9.95 5.66 -41.53
N ARG A 128 -8.98 6.35 -42.12
CA ARG A 128 -8.66 7.75 -41.75
C ARG A 128 -9.69 8.75 -42.27
N GLN A 129 -10.42 8.43 -43.33
CA GLN A 129 -11.44 9.33 -43.89
C GLN A 129 -12.77 9.16 -43.16
N GLY A 130 -13.13 7.91 -42.86
CA GLY A 130 -14.28 7.58 -42.02
C GLY A 130 -14.04 7.83 -40.52
N GLU A 131 -12.78 8.04 -40.12
CA GLU A 131 -12.35 8.29 -38.75
C GLU A 131 -12.69 7.15 -37.75
N PHE A 132 -12.37 5.91 -38.11
CA PHE A 132 -12.57 4.74 -37.24
C PHE A 132 -11.55 3.63 -37.48
N TYR A 133 -11.44 2.74 -36.49
CA TYR A 133 -10.79 1.44 -36.59
C TYR A 133 -11.82 0.36 -36.91
N PHE A 134 -11.41 -0.71 -37.56
CA PHE A 134 -12.26 -1.88 -37.72
C PHE A 134 -11.51 -3.21 -37.81
N VAL A 135 -12.20 -4.28 -37.44
CA VAL A 135 -11.81 -5.66 -37.70
C VAL A 135 -12.97 -6.40 -38.37
N ASN A 136 -12.64 -7.46 -39.12
CA ASN A 136 -13.65 -8.34 -39.70
C ASN A 136 -13.54 -9.69 -38.99
N TRP A 137 -14.54 -10.04 -38.20
CA TRP A 137 -14.64 -11.36 -37.60
C TRP A 137 -15.40 -12.30 -38.53
N ASN A 138 -14.68 -13.27 -39.09
CA ASN A 138 -15.20 -14.26 -40.02
C ASN A 138 -15.68 -15.51 -39.27
N THR A 139 -16.99 -15.64 -39.07
CA THR A 139 -17.55 -16.76 -38.31
C THR A 139 -17.51 -18.10 -39.05
N LEU A 140 -17.39 -18.11 -40.38
CA LEU A 140 -17.14 -19.34 -41.16
C LEU A 140 -15.80 -19.97 -40.78
N GLN A 141 -14.79 -19.12 -40.57
CA GLN A 141 -13.44 -19.57 -40.24
C GLN A 141 -13.30 -19.88 -38.75
N SER A 142 -13.79 -19.00 -37.87
CA SER A 142 -13.62 -19.17 -36.41
C SER A 142 -14.59 -20.18 -35.80
N LYS A 143 -15.70 -20.49 -36.48
CA LYS A 143 -16.72 -21.47 -36.07
C LYS A 143 -17.15 -21.31 -34.60
N PRO A 144 -17.68 -20.14 -34.20
CA PRO A 144 -18.08 -19.91 -32.82
C PRO A 144 -19.22 -20.87 -32.42
N THR A 145 -19.26 -21.22 -31.14
CA THR A 145 -20.22 -22.20 -30.63
C THR A 145 -21.62 -21.60 -30.60
N LYS A 146 -22.58 -22.22 -31.29
CA LYS A 146 -24.01 -21.89 -31.22
C LYS A 146 -24.50 -21.96 -29.78
N GLY A 147 -25.38 -21.04 -29.37
CA GLY A 147 -25.95 -21.02 -28.02
C GLY A 147 -25.05 -20.40 -26.96
N LYS A 148 -23.93 -19.79 -27.35
CA LYS A 148 -23.02 -19.07 -26.45
C LYS A 148 -23.06 -17.57 -26.68
N ILE A 149 -22.82 -16.83 -25.61
CA ILE A 149 -22.52 -15.41 -25.64
C ILE A 149 -21.00 -15.20 -25.69
N TYR A 150 -20.56 -14.45 -26.68
CA TYR A 150 -19.16 -14.02 -26.84
C TYR A 150 -19.04 -12.53 -26.52
N ARG A 151 -18.00 -12.17 -25.78
CA ARG A 151 -17.56 -10.79 -25.56
C ARG A 151 -16.44 -10.44 -26.50
N ILE A 152 -16.63 -9.35 -27.25
CA ILE A 152 -15.59 -8.70 -28.02
C ILE A 152 -15.14 -7.48 -27.24
N ARG A 153 -13.91 -7.48 -26.70
CA ARG A 153 -13.36 -6.31 -25.99
C ARG A 153 -12.32 -5.59 -26.84
N VAL A 154 -12.27 -4.27 -26.71
CA VAL A 154 -11.24 -3.42 -27.30
C VAL A 154 -10.40 -2.84 -26.17
N ARG A 155 -9.07 -2.92 -26.29
CA ARG A 155 -8.13 -2.36 -25.33
C ARG A 155 -6.97 -1.63 -26.02
N VAL A 156 -6.38 -0.68 -25.30
CA VAL A 156 -5.10 -0.05 -25.65
C VAL A 156 -4.17 -0.27 -24.47
N ASN A 157 -2.99 -0.85 -24.71
CA ASN A 157 -2.15 -1.39 -23.64
C ASN A 157 -2.97 -2.36 -22.76
N ASP A 158 -2.95 -2.19 -21.44
CA ASP A 158 -3.71 -3.01 -20.50
C ASP A 158 -5.11 -2.45 -20.19
N ASN A 159 -5.45 -1.28 -20.73
CA ASN A 159 -6.72 -0.60 -20.44
C ASN A 159 -7.82 -1.04 -21.40
N ILE A 160 -8.87 -1.67 -20.85
CA ILE A 160 -10.08 -2.01 -21.59
C ILE A 160 -10.87 -0.72 -21.87
N LEU A 161 -11.09 -0.41 -23.14
CA LEU A 161 -11.83 0.78 -23.55
C LEU A 161 -13.34 0.52 -23.58
N GLY A 162 -13.73 -0.68 -23.98
CA GLY A 162 -15.13 -1.07 -24.07
C GLY A 162 -15.29 -2.48 -24.60
N PHE A 163 -16.54 -2.94 -24.67
CA PHE A 163 -16.88 -4.27 -25.15
C PHE A 163 -18.26 -4.32 -25.81
N ALA A 164 -18.45 -5.30 -26.69
CA ALA A 164 -19.72 -5.64 -27.30
C ALA A 164 -19.95 -7.15 -27.18
N ASP A 165 -21.11 -7.53 -26.63
CA ASP A 165 -21.50 -8.92 -26.43
C ASP A 165 -22.48 -9.37 -27.52
N PHE A 166 -22.23 -10.56 -28.08
CA PHE A 166 -23.05 -11.16 -29.13
C PHE A 166 -23.45 -12.59 -28.75
N ALA A 167 -24.74 -12.91 -28.85
CA ALA A 167 -25.23 -14.27 -28.78
C ALA A 167 -25.17 -14.94 -30.16
N ILE A 168 -24.59 -16.14 -30.23
CA ILE A 168 -24.42 -16.88 -31.49
C ILE A 168 -25.64 -17.77 -31.74
N ILE A 169 -26.34 -17.52 -32.84
CA ILE A 169 -27.57 -18.24 -33.21
C ILE A 169 -27.46 -18.89 -34.60
N SER A 170 -28.31 -19.88 -34.88
CA SER A 170 -28.42 -20.48 -36.21
C SER A 170 -29.17 -19.56 -37.18
N ASN A 171 -29.00 -19.78 -38.49
CA ASN A 171 -29.54 -18.88 -39.51
C ASN A 171 -31.07 -18.82 -39.54
N ASN A 172 -31.74 -19.87 -39.07
CA ASN A 172 -33.20 -19.95 -39.03
C ASN A 172 -33.79 -19.72 -37.62
N ALA A 173 -32.95 -19.50 -36.60
CA ALA A 173 -33.40 -19.25 -35.24
C ALA A 173 -34.14 -17.91 -35.13
N ARG A 174 -35.17 -17.87 -34.28
CA ARG A 174 -35.79 -16.63 -33.80
C ARG A 174 -34.79 -15.85 -32.93
N GLU A 175 -34.97 -14.55 -32.85
CA GLU A 175 -34.19 -13.73 -31.91
C GLU A 175 -34.53 -14.13 -30.45
N PRO A 176 -33.55 -14.20 -29.55
CA PRO A 176 -33.81 -14.44 -28.14
C PRO A 176 -34.57 -13.27 -27.53
N ASN A 177 -35.38 -13.55 -26.50
CA ASN A 177 -36.07 -12.50 -25.73
C ASN A 177 -35.11 -11.87 -24.70
N SER A 178 -34.00 -11.34 -25.18
CA SER A 178 -32.96 -10.68 -24.39
C SER A 178 -32.47 -9.44 -25.13
N ASN A 179 -32.01 -8.42 -24.38
CA ASN A 179 -31.51 -7.16 -24.96
C ASN A 179 -30.07 -7.29 -25.50
N ILE A 180 -29.66 -8.48 -25.92
CA ILE A 180 -28.31 -8.75 -26.43
C ILE A 180 -28.33 -8.80 -27.95
N GLN A 181 -27.28 -8.29 -28.58
CA GLN A 181 -27.13 -8.41 -30.03
C GLN A 181 -26.90 -9.86 -30.42
N THR A 182 -27.38 -10.26 -31.59
CA THR A 182 -27.17 -11.60 -32.13
C THR A 182 -26.27 -11.58 -33.35
N LEU A 183 -25.54 -12.67 -33.55
CA LEU A 183 -24.73 -12.91 -34.73
C LEU A 183 -25.09 -14.29 -35.27
N ARG A 184 -25.52 -14.35 -36.54
CA ARG A 184 -25.90 -15.63 -37.15
C ARG A 184 -24.66 -16.34 -37.70
N LEU A 185 -24.70 -17.67 -37.68
CA LEU A 185 -23.62 -18.47 -38.22
C LEU A 185 -23.37 -18.16 -39.71
N ASN A 186 -22.10 -18.07 -40.08
CA ASN A 186 -21.64 -17.77 -41.43
C ASN A 186 -21.81 -16.30 -41.87
N GLU A 187 -22.19 -15.41 -40.97
CA GLU A 187 -22.11 -13.96 -41.19
C GLU A 187 -20.71 -13.43 -40.84
N ASN A 188 -20.24 -12.45 -41.60
CA ASN A 188 -19.05 -11.69 -41.27
C ASN A 188 -19.44 -10.49 -40.41
N LEU A 189 -18.95 -10.42 -39.18
CA LEU A 189 -19.14 -9.23 -38.35
C LEU A 189 -18.01 -8.24 -38.62
N LYS A 190 -18.35 -7.09 -39.23
CA LYS A 190 -17.44 -5.95 -39.27
C LYS A 190 -17.58 -5.15 -37.98
N LEU A 191 -16.64 -5.34 -37.06
CA LEU A 191 -16.58 -4.58 -35.83
C LEU A 191 -15.90 -3.24 -36.12
N ALA A 192 -16.64 -2.14 -36.12
CA ALA A 192 -16.13 -0.79 -36.33
C ALA A 192 -16.23 0.02 -35.04
N PHE A 193 -15.13 0.68 -34.66
CA PHE A 193 -15.05 1.46 -33.42
C PHE A 193 -14.17 2.70 -33.61
N ARG A 194 -14.48 3.76 -32.87
CA ARG A 194 -13.72 5.01 -32.83
C ARG A 194 -13.11 5.16 -31.45
N ILE A 195 -11.84 5.55 -31.42
CA ILE A 195 -11.16 6.00 -30.22
C ILE A 195 -10.84 7.47 -30.42
N GLU A 196 -11.31 8.31 -29.51
CA GLU A 196 -11.08 9.74 -29.54
C GLU A 196 -9.78 10.12 -28.84
N GLN A 197 -9.22 11.28 -29.18
CA GLN A 197 -8.07 11.85 -28.50
C GLN A 197 -8.47 12.26 -27.09
N LYS A 198 -7.87 11.62 -26.08
CA LYS A 198 -7.98 12.07 -24.69
C LYS A 198 -6.80 12.97 -24.37
N ILE A 199 -7.08 14.27 -24.29
CA ILE A 199 -6.15 15.29 -23.80
C ILE A 199 -6.35 15.59 -22.30
N CYS A 200 -7.21 14.83 -21.62
CA CYS A 200 -7.45 14.98 -20.20
C CYS A 200 -6.44 14.16 -19.39
N PRO A 201 -5.85 14.74 -18.33
CA PRO A 201 -5.05 14.01 -17.36
C PRO A 201 -5.77 12.76 -16.83
N ALA A 202 -5.06 11.65 -16.73
CA ALA A 202 -5.52 10.40 -16.11
C ALA A 202 -4.55 9.91 -15.02
N LYS A 203 -3.26 10.22 -15.13
CA LYS A 203 -2.23 9.89 -14.14
C LYS A 203 -1.22 11.03 -14.07
N ILE A 204 -0.71 11.30 -12.87
CA ILE A 204 0.44 12.19 -12.66
C ILE A 204 1.55 11.38 -11.99
N GLU A 205 2.77 11.54 -12.45
CA GLU A 205 3.98 11.04 -11.79
C GLU A 205 4.83 12.22 -11.31
N LEU A 206 5.31 12.15 -10.08
CA LEU A 206 6.15 13.17 -9.45
C LEU A 206 7.59 12.69 -9.30
N SER A 207 8.53 13.59 -9.56
CA SER A 207 9.97 13.34 -9.35
C SER A 207 10.65 14.54 -8.68
N PRO A 208 11.41 14.34 -7.58
CA PRO A 208 11.51 13.08 -6.84
C PRO A 208 10.18 12.74 -6.15
N ASN A 209 9.98 11.49 -5.75
CA ASN A 209 8.83 11.10 -4.93
C ASN A 209 8.99 11.55 -3.46
N GLU A 210 10.23 11.74 -3.02
CA GLU A 210 10.58 12.22 -1.70
C GLU A 210 11.89 13.03 -1.74
N ALA A 211 12.01 14.06 -0.91
CA ALA A 211 13.27 14.77 -0.69
C ALA A 211 13.46 15.16 0.78
N THR A 212 14.71 15.34 1.17
CA THR A 212 15.09 15.93 2.46
C THR A 212 15.91 17.18 2.20
N VAL A 213 15.55 18.28 2.87
CA VAL A 213 16.24 19.57 2.77
C VAL A 213 16.46 20.14 4.16
N MET A 214 17.43 21.02 4.31
CA MET A 214 17.56 21.85 5.51
C MET A 214 16.49 22.95 5.53
N VAL A 215 16.23 23.56 6.69
CA VAL A 215 15.47 24.81 6.78
C VAL A 215 16.04 25.84 5.80
N SER A 216 15.17 26.52 5.05
CA SER A 216 15.49 27.39 3.91
C SER A 216 16.06 26.70 2.66
N GLY A 217 16.31 25.40 2.72
CA GLY A 217 16.67 24.56 1.58
C GLY A 217 15.53 24.44 0.57
N LYS A 218 15.89 24.11 -0.67
CA LYS A 218 14.95 24.09 -1.81
C LYS A 218 14.99 22.75 -2.51
N GLN A 219 13.83 22.30 -2.99
CA GLN A 219 13.68 21.12 -3.82
C GLN A 219 12.75 21.41 -4.99
N GLN A 220 13.21 21.13 -6.21
CA GLN A 220 12.36 21.15 -7.39
C GLN A 220 11.63 19.82 -7.54
N TYR A 221 10.30 19.86 -7.65
CA TYR A 221 9.50 18.72 -8.07
C TYR A 221 9.06 18.91 -9.52
N VAL A 222 9.02 17.81 -10.27
CA VAL A 222 8.57 17.78 -11.66
C VAL A 222 7.37 16.85 -11.76
N ALA A 223 6.29 17.33 -12.37
CA ALA A 223 5.10 16.54 -12.66
C ALA A 223 5.08 16.13 -14.14
N ARG A 224 5.01 14.82 -14.40
CA ARG A 224 4.68 14.27 -15.72
C ARG A 224 3.23 13.82 -15.72
N VAL A 225 2.46 14.37 -16.63
CA VAL A 225 1.03 14.06 -16.76
C VAL A 225 0.82 13.12 -17.92
N TYR A 226 0.02 12.09 -17.72
CA TYR A 226 -0.32 11.09 -18.73
C TYR A 226 -1.82 11.08 -18.97
N ASN A 227 -2.23 10.84 -20.21
CA ASN A 227 -3.62 10.52 -20.53
C ASN A 227 -3.93 9.04 -20.22
N TYR A 228 -5.17 8.64 -20.50
CA TYR A 228 -5.64 7.27 -20.27
C TYR A 228 -4.93 6.21 -21.14
N TYR A 229 -4.27 6.62 -22.21
CA TYR A 229 -3.50 5.75 -23.10
C TYR A 229 -2.04 5.62 -22.68
N GLY A 230 -1.60 6.34 -21.64
CA GLY A 230 -0.21 6.34 -21.19
C GLY A 230 0.69 7.28 -22.00
N GLU A 231 0.11 8.14 -22.83
CA GLU A 231 0.84 9.16 -23.57
C GLU A 231 1.06 10.39 -22.68
N VAL A 232 2.22 11.03 -22.80
CA VAL A 232 2.54 12.25 -22.04
C VAL A 232 1.73 13.42 -22.59
N LEU A 233 1.04 14.12 -21.69
CA LEU A 233 0.37 15.37 -21.99
C LEU A 233 1.32 16.54 -21.72
N GLU A 234 1.71 17.24 -22.78
CA GLU A 234 2.54 18.45 -22.67
C GLU A 234 1.70 19.66 -22.24
N ASN A 235 2.39 20.68 -21.71
CA ASN A 235 1.83 22.00 -21.37
C ASN A 235 0.60 21.96 -20.46
N GLN A 236 0.49 20.92 -19.62
CA GLN A 236 -0.57 20.83 -18.63
C GLN A 236 -0.36 21.86 -17.52
N LYS A 237 -1.43 22.57 -17.16
CA LYS A 237 -1.42 23.44 -15.99
C LYS A 237 -1.44 22.56 -14.73
N ILE A 238 -0.40 22.66 -13.92
CA ILE A 238 -0.29 21.95 -12.65
C ILE A 238 -0.54 22.93 -11.51
N ASN A 239 -1.48 22.58 -10.63
CA ASN A 239 -1.68 23.27 -9.36
C ASN A 239 -0.88 22.53 -8.30
N TRP A 240 0.07 23.22 -7.68
CA TRP A 240 0.90 22.71 -6.60
C TRP A 240 0.38 23.18 -5.25
N SER A 241 0.44 22.31 -4.24
CA SER A 241 0.17 22.67 -2.85
C SER A 241 1.04 21.83 -1.91
N VAL A 242 1.21 22.32 -0.68
CA VAL A 242 1.80 21.55 0.42
C VAL A 242 0.74 21.30 1.49
N SER A 243 0.84 20.20 2.25
CA SER A 243 -0.14 19.89 3.30
C SER A 243 -0.02 20.77 4.54
N ASP A 244 1.18 21.29 4.79
CA ASP A 244 1.48 22.18 5.91
C ASP A 244 2.37 23.33 5.42
N GLU A 245 1.80 24.54 5.41
CA GLU A 245 2.46 25.76 4.95
C GLU A 245 3.43 26.38 5.97
N GLU A 246 3.39 25.94 7.23
CA GLU A 246 4.36 26.30 8.27
C GLU A 246 5.65 25.50 8.11
N ILE A 247 5.56 24.26 7.63
CA ILE A 247 6.70 23.37 7.37
C ILE A 247 7.36 23.68 6.03
N ALA A 248 6.58 23.90 4.97
CA ALA A 248 7.11 24.14 3.63
C ALA A 248 6.26 25.17 2.86
N SER A 249 6.75 25.63 1.70
CA SER A 249 5.95 26.36 0.71
C SER A 249 6.31 25.90 -0.68
N THR A 250 5.39 26.00 -1.63
CA THR A 250 5.63 25.73 -3.05
C THR A 250 5.30 26.95 -3.89
N ASP A 251 6.00 27.15 -5.00
CA ASP A 251 5.59 28.07 -6.05
C ASP A 251 4.74 27.38 -7.13
N GLN A 252 4.33 28.15 -8.15
CA GLN A 252 3.53 27.67 -9.29
C GLN A 252 4.26 26.68 -10.21
N ASN A 253 5.57 26.55 -10.08
CA ASN A 253 6.41 25.66 -10.89
C ASN A 253 6.83 24.40 -10.12
N GLY A 254 6.35 24.19 -8.89
CA GLY A 254 6.72 23.04 -8.06
C GLY A 254 8.06 23.17 -7.36
N LEU A 255 8.61 24.39 -7.24
CA LEU A 255 9.77 24.64 -6.38
C LEU A 255 9.31 24.75 -4.94
N VAL A 256 9.69 23.77 -4.13
CA VAL A 256 9.36 23.70 -2.71
C VAL A 256 10.52 24.24 -1.88
N VAL A 257 10.21 25.03 -0.86
CA VAL A 257 11.17 25.59 0.11
C VAL A 257 10.81 25.13 1.51
N GLY A 258 11.76 24.56 2.24
CA GLY A 258 11.58 24.20 3.64
C GLY A 258 11.61 25.43 4.55
N LYS A 259 10.67 25.53 5.49
CA LYS A 259 10.54 26.66 6.42
C LYS A 259 10.83 26.28 7.86
N LYS A 260 10.37 25.09 8.29
CA LYS A 260 10.46 24.62 9.67
C LYS A 260 10.64 23.11 9.69
N PHE A 261 11.33 22.58 10.69
CA PHE A 261 11.47 21.15 10.87
C PHE A 261 10.13 20.43 10.79
N GLY A 262 10.09 19.35 10.01
CA GLY A 262 8.93 18.49 9.92
C GLY A 262 8.75 17.91 8.54
N PHE A 263 7.57 17.34 8.32
CA PHE A 263 7.21 16.65 7.10
C PHE A 263 6.00 17.32 6.46
N SER A 264 6.04 17.51 5.15
CA SER A 264 4.91 18.03 4.38
C SER A 264 4.72 17.22 3.10
N ALA A 265 3.46 16.91 2.77
CA ALA A 265 3.11 16.30 1.50
C ALA A 265 3.06 17.37 0.40
N VAL A 266 3.69 17.11 -0.72
CA VAL A 266 3.71 17.96 -1.92
C VAL A 266 2.72 17.38 -2.92
N LYS A 267 1.62 18.08 -3.19
CA LYS A 267 0.57 17.61 -4.08
C LYS A 267 0.62 18.37 -5.40
N ALA A 268 0.64 17.64 -6.51
CA ALA A 268 0.42 18.18 -7.85
C ALA A 268 -0.95 17.73 -8.34
N THR A 269 -1.72 18.67 -8.90
CA THR A 269 -3.06 18.42 -9.42
C THR A 269 -3.19 18.99 -10.83
N ALA A 270 -3.69 18.19 -11.77
CA ALA A 270 -4.03 18.57 -13.13
C ALA A 270 -5.48 18.13 -13.41
N ASN A 271 -6.38 19.10 -13.60
CA ASN A 271 -7.83 18.89 -13.55
C ASN A 271 -8.22 18.10 -12.27
N ASP A 272 -8.88 16.95 -12.42
CA ASP A 272 -9.35 16.13 -11.29
C ASP A 272 -8.36 15.03 -10.88
N VAL A 273 -7.18 14.98 -11.51
CA VAL A 273 -6.14 13.99 -11.22
C VAL A 273 -5.08 14.61 -10.33
N SER A 274 -4.64 13.88 -9.31
CA SER A 274 -3.57 14.34 -8.43
C SER A 274 -2.55 13.24 -8.14
N ALA A 275 -1.34 13.67 -7.81
CA ALA A 275 -0.28 12.83 -7.26
C ALA A 275 0.37 13.53 -6.06
N THR A 276 0.93 12.72 -5.17
CA THR A 276 1.57 13.19 -3.94
C THR A 276 3.01 12.71 -3.90
N ALA A 277 3.91 13.66 -3.65
CA ALA A 277 5.30 13.45 -3.27
C ALA A 277 5.51 14.05 -1.87
N PHE A 278 6.73 14.01 -1.37
CA PHE A 278 6.97 14.35 0.04
C PHE A 278 8.25 15.15 0.23
N ILE A 279 8.23 16.08 1.20
CA ILE A 279 9.41 16.81 1.64
C ILE A 279 9.57 16.68 3.16
N PHE A 280 10.79 16.39 3.58
CA PHE A 280 11.21 16.46 4.98
C PHE A 280 12.20 17.61 5.16
N VAL A 281 11.96 18.42 6.20
CA VAL A 281 12.78 19.58 6.52
C VAL A 281 13.55 19.30 7.80
N GLN A 282 14.88 19.40 7.73
CA GLN A 282 15.81 19.21 8.84
C GLN A 282 16.29 20.54 9.42
N GLU A 283 16.58 20.55 10.71
CA GLU A 283 17.18 21.69 11.42
C GLU A 283 18.70 21.58 11.54
N ASN A 284 19.26 20.37 11.56
CA ASN A 284 20.70 20.09 11.62
C ASN A 284 21.03 18.87 10.76
N ASP A 285 22.16 18.92 10.05
CA ASP A 285 22.62 17.83 9.16
C ASP A 285 22.89 16.53 9.93
N ASP A 286 23.35 16.65 11.18
CA ASP A 286 23.76 15.51 12.01
C ASP A 286 22.61 14.85 12.78
N SER A 287 21.39 15.40 12.71
CA SER A 287 20.23 14.86 13.44
C SER A 287 19.61 13.70 12.67
N PRO A 288 19.58 12.48 13.23
CA PRO A 288 18.94 11.35 12.58
C PRO A 288 17.47 11.64 12.33
N ARG A 289 17.01 11.19 11.17
CA ARG A 289 15.63 11.36 10.74
C ARG A 289 14.73 10.35 11.49
N PRO A 290 13.59 10.80 12.04
CA PRO A 290 12.61 9.87 12.62
C PRO A 290 12.19 8.82 11.58
N GLY A 291 12.07 7.55 11.98
CA GLY A 291 11.70 6.46 11.05
C GLY A 291 12.89 5.84 10.31
N LYS A 292 14.13 6.16 10.68
CA LYS A 292 15.32 5.35 10.36
C LYS A 292 16.29 5.36 11.54
N ASP A 293 15.70 5.42 12.73
CA ASP A 293 16.38 5.60 13.99
C ASP A 293 15.78 4.72 15.08
N VAL A 294 16.59 4.48 16.12
CA VAL A 294 16.13 3.99 17.42
C VAL A 294 16.54 5.04 18.45
N VAL A 295 15.58 5.54 19.22
CA VAL A 295 15.87 6.42 20.35
C VAL A 295 16.18 5.55 21.56
N VAL A 296 17.30 5.79 22.23
CA VAL A 296 17.77 4.98 23.36
C VAL A 296 17.85 5.85 24.61
N PHE A 297 17.20 5.40 25.68
CA PHE A 297 17.32 5.93 27.02
C PHE A 297 17.76 4.82 27.95
N ASN A 298 18.91 4.97 28.62
CA ASN A 298 19.42 3.95 29.54
C ASN A 298 19.14 4.31 31.00
N ASP A 299 17.96 4.87 31.21
CA ASP A 299 17.34 5.24 32.47
C ASP A 299 15.82 5.33 32.25
N VAL A 300 15.04 4.64 33.08
CA VAL A 300 13.57 4.66 33.06
C VAL A 300 13.01 5.86 33.83
N ASN A 301 13.75 6.40 34.80
CA ASN A 301 13.29 7.45 35.72
C ASN A 301 12.84 8.75 35.04
N PRO A 302 13.34 9.17 33.85
CA PRO A 302 12.80 10.34 33.15
C PRO A 302 11.30 10.25 32.82
N PHE A 303 10.73 9.03 32.87
CA PHE A 303 9.37 8.73 32.44
C PHE A 303 8.38 8.44 33.58
N PHE A 304 8.79 8.44 34.85
CA PHE A 304 7.89 8.29 36.00
C PHE A 304 8.40 9.04 37.24
N ASP A 305 7.57 9.12 38.30
CA ASP A 305 7.87 9.82 39.56
C ASP A 305 8.49 11.24 39.37
N GLU A 306 9.56 11.59 40.11
CA GLU A 306 10.20 12.91 40.10
C GLU A 306 10.68 13.32 38.70
N GLY A 307 10.98 12.35 37.83
CA GLY A 307 11.31 12.60 36.43
C GLY A 307 10.14 13.19 35.67
N ILE A 308 9.00 12.48 35.61
CA ILE A 308 7.83 12.93 34.84
C ILE A 308 7.13 14.14 35.50
N GLU A 309 7.35 14.41 36.78
CA GLU A 309 6.91 15.64 37.44
C GLU A 309 7.61 16.89 36.89
N ASN A 310 8.83 16.77 36.35
CA ASN A 310 9.52 17.88 35.70
C ASN A 310 8.81 18.26 34.38
N PRO A 311 8.33 19.51 34.21
CA PRO A 311 7.69 19.95 32.97
C PRO A 311 8.54 19.78 31.71
N ASN A 312 9.87 19.85 31.84
CA ASN A 312 10.78 19.64 30.72
C ASN A 312 10.87 18.16 30.31
N ASN A 313 10.78 17.21 31.24
CA ASN A 313 10.65 15.79 30.93
C ASN A 313 9.32 15.50 30.22
N GLN A 314 8.23 16.15 30.68
CA GLN A 314 6.95 16.06 29.97
C GLN A 314 7.05 16.61 28.55
N LEU A 315 7.72 17.74 28.35
CA LEU A 315 7.97 18.30 27.03
C LEU A 315 8.81 17.34 26.16
N MET A 316 9.82 16.68 26.72
CA MET A 316 10.57 15.62 26.02
C MET A 316 9.66 14.51 25.52
N VAL A 317 8.77 14.00 26.39
CA VAL A 317 7.80 12.95 26.02
C VAL A 317 6.88 13.45 24.91
N LYS A 318 6.37 14.67 25.01
CA LYS A 318 5.55 15.29 23.95
C LYS A 318 6.32 15.34 22.63
N ASN A 319 7.58 15.76 22.64
CA ASN A 319 8.43 15.80 21.44
C ASN A 319 8.76 14.40 20.88
N LEU A 320 8.85 13.38 21.76
CA LEU A 320 9.08 11.98 21.35
C LEU A 320 7.89 11.44 20.54
N VAL A 321 6.66 11.77 20.94
CA VAL A 321 5.44 11.23 20.30
C VAL A 321 4.88 12.13 19.20
N ASN A 322 4.99 13.46 19.35
CA ASN A 322 4.58 14.45 18.37
C ASN A 322 5.72 14.79 17.42
N PHE A 323 6.09 13.82 16.60
CA PHE A 323 7.03 14.03 15.51
C PHE A 323 6.34 13.87 14.16
N SER A 324 6.96 14.45 13.15
CA SER A 324 6.60 14.28 11.76
C SER A 324 7.73 13.52 11.06
N THR A 325 7.33 12.62 10.17
CA THR A 325 8.22 11.68 9.48
C THR A 325 7.67 11.37 8.10
N PRO A 326 8.50 11.01 7.12
CA PRO A 326 7.99 10.43 5.90
C PRO A 326 7.54 8.98 6.10
N GLY A 327 6.60 8.56 5.26
CA GLY A 327 6.04 7.22 5.29
C GLY A 327 4.66 7.15 5.93
N ILE A 328 4.04 5.99 5.77
CA ILE A 328 2.64 5.71 6.11
C ILE A 328 2.36 5.81 7.62
N ARG A 329 3.39 5.66 8.47
CA ARG A 329 3.27 5.72 9.94
C ARG A 329 3.14 7.14 10.50
N ASN A 330 3.39 8.17 9.69
CA ASN A 330 3.25 9.57 10.10
C ASN A 330 1.83 9.91 10.60
N LEU A 331 0.83 9.26 10.01
CA LEU A 331 -0.59 9.39 10.32
C LEU A 331 -1.07 8.46 11.43
N GLY A 332 -0.18 7.65 12.01
CA GLY A 332 -0.56 6.73 13.08
C GLY A 332 -1.05 7.47 14.32
N THR A 333 -2.07 6.89 14.96
CA THR A 333 -2.75 7.45 16.14
C THR A 333 -2.51 6.61 17.40
N LYS A 334 -1.78 5.49 17.28
CA LYS A 334 -1.52 4.56 18.39
C LYS A 334 -0.07 4.56 18.82
N ILE A 335 0.13 4.33 20.11
CA ILE A 335 1.43 4.13 20.72
C ILE A 335 1.41 2.81 21.48
N TRP A 336 2.39 1.97 21.18
CA TRP A 336 2.58 0.69 21.85
C TRP A 336 3.57 0.83 22.99
N PHE A 337 3.17 0.34 24.16
CA PHE A 337 4.07 0.06 25.27
C PHE A 337 4.27 -1.44 25.32
N ASP A 338 5.39 -1.93 24.80
CA ASP A 338 5.76 -3.33 24.93
C ASP A 338 6.55 -3.55 26.22
N CYS A 339 5.88 -4.19 27.19
CA CYS A 339 6.48 -4.63 28.44
C CYS A 339 6.69 -6.14 28.48
N GLY A 340 6.69 -6.79 27.32
CA GLY A 340 7.00 -8.21 27.14
C GLY A 340 8.46 -8.54 27.42
N ARG A 341 8.94 -9.66 26.87
CA ARG A 341 10.37 -10.07 26.88
C ARG A 341 10.99 -10.18 28.26
N SER A 342 10.21 -10.65 29.23
CA SER A 342 10.64 -10.79 30.63
C SER A 342 11.22 -9.47 31.17
N SER A 343 10.55 -8.35 30.85
CA SER A 343 10.99 -7.01 31.18
C SER A 343 11.47 -6.86 32.63
N ALA A 344 12.62 -6.20 32.84
CA ALA A 344 13.37 -6.20 34.10
C ALA A 344 12.82 -5.27 35.21
N HIS A 345 11.62 -4.70 35.08
CA HIS A 345 11.08 -3.64 35.95
C HIS A 345 10.84 -4.00 37.44
N LEU A 346 11.31 -5.17 37.89
CA LEU A 346 11.11 -5.84 39.18
C LEU A 346 9.97 -6.86 39.15
N LYS A 347 10.25 -7.98 39.81
CA LYS A 347 9.26 -8.95 40.27
C LYS A 347 8.21 -8.34 41.23
N GLU A 348 8.29 -7.03 41.54
CA GLU A 348 7.31 -6.22 42.29
C GLU A 348 7.37 -4.72 41.85
N ASN A 349 6.29 -4.21 41.24
CA ASN A 349 5.85 -2.80 41.04
C ASN A 349 6.92 -1.66 41.04
N PRO A 350 7.06 -0.82 39.98
CA PRO A 350 6.07 -0.52 38.95
C PRO A 350 6.46 -0.92 37.52
N ILE A 351 5.47 -1.42 36.79
CA ILE A 351 5.57 -1.78 35.37
C ILE A 351 4.88 -0.66 34.55
N PRO A 352 5.44 -0.22 33.40
CA PRO A 352 4.85 0.84 32.57
C PRO A 352 3.53 0.43 31.88
N CYS A 353 3.30 -0.87 31.76
CA CYS A 353 2.05 -1.47 31.28
C CYS A 353 1.11 -1.83 32.44
N GLY A 354 -0.20 -1.75 32.19
CA GLY A 354 -1.23 -2.02 33.17
C GLY A 354 -1.54 -0.83 34.08
N SER A 355 -2.12 -1.12 35.25
CA SER A 355 -2.52 -0.11 36.23
C SER A 355 -1.38 0.17 37.22
N SER A 356 -0.55 1.16 36.92
CA SER A 356 0.47 1.68 37.84
C SER A 356 0.33 3.18 38.00
N SER A 357 0.02 3.62 39.23
CA SER A 357 -0.12 5.05 39.54
C SER A 357 1.16 5.86 39.29
N ARG A 358 2.32 5.21 39.25
CA ARG A 358 3.62 5.84 38.96
C ARG A 358 3.78 6.21 37.48
N TYR A 359 3.18 5.44 36.58
CA TYR A 359 3.18 5.73 35.14
C TYR A 359 1.91 6.41 34.65
N ASP A 360 0.88 6.58 35.48
CA ASP A 360 -0.33 7.32 35.13
C ASP A 360 -0.04 8.74 34.61
N PRO A 361 0.89 9.54 35.18
CA PRO A 361 1.23 10.84 34.63
C PRO A 361 1.73 10.76 33.18
N LEU A 362 2.65 9.83 32.88
CA LEU A 362 3.15 9.59 31.52
C LEU A 362 2.02 9.16 30.56
N ARG A 363 1.23 8.17 30.99
CA ARG A 363 0.16 7.60 30.17
C ARG A 363 -0.92 8.65 29.88
N ASN A 364 -1.28 9.46 30.88
CA ASN A 364 -2.24 10.55 30.72
C ASN A 364 -1.67 11.67 29.85
N LEU A 365 -0.39 12.00 29.98
CA LEU A 365 0.29 12.97 29.12
C LEU A 365 0.15 12.57 27.64
N ILE A 366 0.46 11.32 27.30
CA ILE A 366 0.35 10.81 25.93
C ILE A 366 -1.10 10.80 25.43
N ARG A 367 -2.06 10.39 26.26
CA ARG A 367 -3.49 10.42 25.88
C ARG A 367 -3.99 11.85 25.65
N ASN A 368 -3.51 12.81 26.43
CA ASN A 368 -3.86 14.22 26.27
C ASN A 368 -3.29 14.83 24.98
N GLU A 369 -2.20 14.26 24.43
CA GLU A 369 -1.72 14.58 23.08
C GLU A 369 -2.56 13.92 21.97
N GLY A 370 -3.59 13.15 22.33
CA GLY A 370 -4.55 12.56 21.39
C GLY A 370 -4.23 11.14 20.93
N PHE A 371 -3.20 10.50 21.49
CA PHE A 371 -2.82 9.14 21.12
C PHE A 371 -3.57 8.08 21.93
N VAL A 372 -3.89 6.97 21.26
CA VAL A 372 -4.38 5.76 21.92
C VAL A 372 -3.17 4.93 22.37
N LEU A 373 -3.09 4.64 23.67
CA LEU A 373 -2.08 3.76 24.24
C LEU A 373 -2.57 2.32 24.27
N GLU A 374 -1.74 1.40 23.75
CA GLU A 374 -1.97 -0.04 23.83
C GLU A 374 -0.78 -0.71 24.53
N ASP A 375 -1.09 -1.53 25.53
CA ASP A 375 -0.08 -2.32 26.24
C ASP A 375 0.11 -3.65 25.52
N ILE A 376 1.35 -3.95 25.17
CA ILE A 376 1.79 -5.17 24.50
C ILE A 376 2.64 -5.98 25.49
N SER A 377 2.47 -7.30 25.45
CA SER A 377 3.29 -8.24 26.21
C SER A 377 3.88 -9.24 25.24
N SER A 378 4.88 -8.81 24.47
CA SER A 378 5.48 -9.68 23.46
C SER A 378 6.29 -10.82 24.11
N SER A 379 6.26 -11.99 23.48
CA SER A 379 7.19 -13.08 23.76
C SER A 379 8.08 -13.31 22.53
N ALA A 380 9.03 -14.24 22.62
CA ALA A 380 9.94 -14.49 21.50
C ALA A 380 9.18 -14.96 20.25
N GLY A 381 9.34 -14.23 19.15
CA GLY A 381 8.70 -14.49 17.86
C GLY A 381 7.29 -13.89 17.69
N THR A 382 6.78 -13.08 18.62
CA THR A 382 5.41 -12.54 18.53
C THR A 382 5.33 -11.10 18.01
N LEU A 383 6.41 -10.33 18.05
CA LEU A 383 6.40 -8.94 17.57
C LEU A 383 6.62 -8.86 16.05
N ILE A 384 5.73 -9.52 15.31
CA ILE A 384 5.87 -9.75 13.86
C ILE A 384 4.80 -9.05 13.01
N ASP A 385 3.72 -8.56 13.62
CA ASP A 385 2.64 -7.84 12.95
C ASP A 385 2.30 -6.56 13.72
N ILE A 386 2.65 -5.41 13.13
CA ILE A 386 2.43 -4.09 13.74
C ILE A 386 1.35 -3.35 12.92
N PRO A 387 0.13 -3.17 13.47
CA PRO A 387 -0.98 -2.49 12.80
C PRO A 387 -0.58 -1.12 12.27
N ILE A 388 -1.07 -0.76 11.08
CA ILE A 388 -0.63 0.43 10.34
C ILE A 388 -0.79 1.76 11.10
N ASP A 389 -1.75 1.83 12.01
CA ASP A 389 -2.08 2.99 12.84
C ASP A 389 -1.16 3.15 14.06
N VAL A 390 -0.24 2.22 14.32
CA VAL A 390 0.83 2.38 15.31
C VAL A 390 1.89 3.33 14.78
N LYS A 391 2.19 4.38 15.55
CA LYS A 391 3.19 5.42 15.23
C LYS A 391 4.48 5.30 16.03
N VAL A 392 4.36 4.90 17.30
CA VAL A 392 5.50 4.77 18.23
C VAL A 392 5.44 3.44 18.94
N ILE A 393 6.60 2.80 19.12
CA ILE A 393 6.76 1.62 19.95
C ILE A 393 7.80 1.94 21.03
N PHE A 394 7.40 1.84 22.29
CA PHE A 394 8.31 1.80 23.43
C PHE A 394 8.61 0.34 23.76
N LEU A 395 9.88 -0.03 23.75
CA LEU A 395 10.39 -1.32 24.19
C LEU A 395 10.96 -1.14 25.61
N TRP A 396 10.23 -1.61 26.62
CA TRP A 396 10.56 -1.37 28.03
C TRP A 396 11.39 -2.52 28.62
N LEU A 397 12.66 -2.24 28.94
CA LEU A 397 13.61 -3.12 29.64
C LEU A 397 13.63 -4.60 29.20
N PRO A 398 13.65 -4.94 27.90
CA PRO A 398 13.61 -6.34 27.47
C PRO A 398 14.84 -7.12 27.96
N THR A 399 14.64 -8.33 28.51
CA THR A 399 15.75 -9.22 28.93
C THR A 399 15.85 -10.50 28.09
N VAL A 400 15.00 -10.62 27.06
CA VAL A 400 15.03 -11.72 26.10
C VAL A 400 15.35 -11.17 24.70
N HIS A 401 16.25 -11.84 23.98
CA HIS A 401 16.65 -11.43 22.63
C HIS A 401 15.49 -11.50 21.62
N PHE A 402 15.52 -10.57 20.66
CA PHE A 402 14.64 -10.53 19.51
C PHE A 402 15.06 -11.56 18.45
N GLN A 403 14.08 -12.19 17.80
CA GLN A 403 14.30 -13.09 16.68
C GLN A 403 14.43 -12.33 15.36
N ILE A 404 14.89 -13.01 14.31
CA ILE A 404 15.16 -12.41 12.99
C ILE A 404 13.90 -11.76 12.42
N GLU A 405 12.75 -12.45 12.51
CA GLU A 405 11.47 -11.97 12.01
C GLU A 405 11.05 -10.67 12.70
N GLU A 406 11.34 -10.55 14.00
CA GLU A 406 10.96 -9.40 14.81
C GLU A 406 11.86 -8.20 14.56
N ILE A 407 13.18 -8.44 14.41
CA ILE A 407 14.11 -7.42 13.95
C ILE A 407 13.68 -6.91 12.56
N ASN A 408 13.34 -7.80 11.64
CA ASN A 408 12.89 -7.40 10.31
C ASN A 408 11.55 -6.65 10.34
N THR A 409 10.62 -7.04 11.21
CA THR A 409 9.36 -6.30 11.42
C THR A 409 9.63 -4.91 11.99
N LEU A 410 10.52 -4.76 12.97
CA LEU A 410 10.89 -3.46 13.53
C LEU A 410 11.65 -2.57 12.53
N LYS A 411 12.56 -3.15 11.74
CA LYS A 411 13.23 -2.44 10.63
C LYS A 411 12.24 -1.93 9.59
N LYS A 412 11.25 -2.75 9.21
CA LYS A 412 10.16 -2.36 8.31
C LYS A 412 9.30 -1.25 8.93
N PHE A 413 8.91 -1.40 10.20
CA PHE A 413 8.16 -0.39 10.93
C PHE A 413 8.89 0.96 10.95
N ALA A 414 10.20 0.94 11.21
CA ALA A 414 11.04 2.12 11.10
C ALA A 414 10.97 2.69 9.68
N GLU A 415 11.32 1.93 8.64
CA GLU A 415 11.32 2.38 7.22
C GLU A 415 9.98 3.01 6.79
N GLU A 416 8.86 2.53 7.31
CA GLU A 416 7.52 3.07 7.07
C GLU A 416 7.24 4.41 7.81
N GLY A 417 8.21 4.91 8.57
CA GLY A 417 8.19 6.17 9.32
C GLY A 417 8.03 6.01 10.83
N GLY A 418 7.89 4.79 11.35
CA GLY A 418 7.60 4.54 12.77
C GLY A 418 8.79 4.84 13.68
N ARG A 419 8.55 5.34 14.90
CA ARG A 419 9.62 5.57 15.88
C ARG A 419 9.70 4.44 16.89
N ILE A 420 10.90 3.88 17.05
CA ILE A 420 11.22 2.90 18.09
C ILE A 420 11.98 3.60 19.21
N ILE A 421 11.51 3.42 20.44
CA ILE A 421 12.15 3.93 21.64
C ILE A 421 12.53 2.72 22.50
N PHE A 422 13.83 2.49 22.66
CA PHE A 422 14.36 1.45 23.52
C PHE A 422 14.67 2.06 24.88
N ILE A 423 14.00 1.55 25.92
CA ILE A 423 14.23 1.98 27.30
C ILE A 423 15.03 0.88 28.02
N GLY A 424 16.30 1.16 28.28
CA GLY A 424 17.21 0.41 29.13
C GLY A 424 17.27 0.97 30.56
N GLU A 425 18.27 0.57 31.32
CA GLU A 425 18.56 1.08 32.67
C GLU A 425 20.07 0.99 32.99
N TRP A 426 20.50 1.59 34.09
CA TRP A 426 21.86 1.47 34.63
C TRP A 426 22.25 0.02 34.95
N ASP A 427 23.56 -0.27 34.88
CA ASP A 427 24.08 -1.64 34.81
C ASP A 427 23.69 -2.57 35.98
N ALA A 428 23.65 -2.08 37.23
CA ALA A 428 23.29 -2.96 38.35
C ALA A 428 21.80 -3.28 38.43
N PHE A 429 20.93 -2.43 37.85
CA PHE A 429 19.49 -2.70 37.79
C PHE A 429 19.13 -3.52 36.56
N TYR A 430 19.68 -3.15 35.39
CA TYR A 430 19.37 -3.88 34.16
C TYR A 430 20.12 -5.23 34.06
N GLY A 431 21.30 -5.28 34.69
CA GLY A 431 22.19 -6.43 34.69
C GLY A 431 22.89 -6.67 33.35
N ASN A 432 23.91 -7.52 33.37
CA ASN A 432 24.64 -7.91 32.16
C ASN A 432 23.73 -8.51 31.08
N GLN A 433 22.63 -9.17 31.47
CA GLN A 433 21.66 -9.72 30.54
C GLN A 433 20.91 -8.63 29.77
N GLY A 434 20.43 -7.58 30.46
CA GLY A 434 19.75 -6.46 29.81
C GLY A 434 20.66 -5.68 28.87
N LEU A 435 21.89 -5.39 29.32
CA LEU A 435 22.92 -4.74 28.50
C LEU A 435 23.24 -5.55 27.23
N ASP A 436 23.35 -6.88 27.35
CA ASP A 436 23.58 -7.76 26.21
C ASP A 436 22.38 -7.79 25.24
N VAL A 437 21.14 -7.75 25.75
CA VAL A 437 19.94 -7.67 24.91
C VAL A 437 19.86 -6.36 24.15
N GLU A 438 20.06 -5.23 24.82
CA GLU A 438 20.08 -3.91 24.19
C GLU A 438 21.16 -3.83 23.10
N ASN A 439 22.40 -4.20 23.43
CA ASN A 439 23.51 -4.14 22.48
C ASN A 439 23.29 -5.06 21.28
N LYS A 440 22.80 -6.30 21.49
CA LYS A 440 22.44 -7.20 20.38
C LYS A 440 21.26 -6.67 19.56
N PHE A 441 20.26 -6.06 20.18
CA PHE A 441 19.17 -5.42 19.46
C PHE A 441 19.72 -4.32 18.54
N LEU A 442 20.48 -3.37 19.06
CA LEU A 442 21.08 -2.27 18.29
C LEU A 442 21.96 -2.79 17.15
N ILE A 443 22.80 -3.80 17.41
CA ILE A 443 23.60 -4.49 16.39
C ILE A 443 22.74 -5.03 15.25
N ASN A 444 21.67 -5.75 15.58
CA ASN A 444 20.83 -6.38 14.56
C ASN A 444 19.95 -5.36 13.82
N MET A 445 19.66 -4.21 14.44
CA MET A 445 19.10 -3.05 13.75
C MET A 445 20.13 -2.36 12.84
N GLY A 446 21.41 -2.72 12.88
CA GLY A 446 22.48 -2.12 12.09
C GLY A 446 23.14 -0.89 12.73
N ALA A 447 22.87 -0.63 14.01
CA ALA A 447 23.45 0.49 14.74
C ALA A 447 24.82 0.17 15.34
N PHE A 448 25.64 1.22 15.48
CA PHE A 448 26.95 1.17 16.13
C PHE A 448 26.88 1.49 17.63
N MET A 449 25.91 2.30 18.06
CA MET A 449 25.67 2.67 19.45
C MET A 449 25.73 1.49 20.42
N ARG A 450 26.43 1.63 21.55
CA ARG A 450 26.48 0.62 22.62
C ARG A 450 26.20 1.20 23.99
N ASN A 451 25.44 0.46 24.79
CA ASN A 451 25.41 0.62 26.23
C ASN A 451 26.68 0.03 26.84
N ILE A 452 27.47 0.86 27.52
CA ILE A 452 28.74 0.46 28.14
C ILE A 452 28.64 0.34 29.67
N GLY A 453 27.42 0.31 30.21
CA GLY A 453 27.15 0.27 31.64
C GLY A 453 27.61 1.53 32.37
N LYS A 454 27.90 1.39 33.67
CA LYS A 454 28.19 2.42 34.68
C LYS A 454 26.96 2.96 35.40
N ALA A 455 27.21 3.42 36.63
CA ALA A 455 26.31 4.21 37.43
C ALA A 455 26.69 5.70 37.28
N VAL A 456 26.01 6.43 36.39
CA VAL A 456 26.26 7.86 36.15
C VAL A 456 25.13 8.70 36.75
N ASP A 457 25.47 9.83 37.39
CA ASP A 457 24.53 10.78 38.00
C ASP A 457 23.44 10.12 38.88
N CYS A 458 23.84 9.16 39.71
CA CYS A 458 22.92 8.43 40.58
C CYS A 458 22.21 9.29 41.63
N GLY A 459 20.96 8.90 41.90
CA GLY A 459 19.97 9.70 42.63
C GLY A 459 19.24 10.67 41.70
N TYR A 460 18.06 11.15 42.10
CA TYR A 460 17.35 12.12 41.27
C TYR A 460 18.16 13.40 41.12
N ASN A 461 18.43 13.74 39.86
CA ASN A 461 19.38 14.76 39.47
C ASN A 461 18.82 15.53 38.28
N THR A 462 18.86 16.85 38.34
CA THR A 462 18.48 17.70 37.21
C THR A 462 19.72 18.07 36.40
N LEU A 463 19.77 17.62 35.16
CA LEU A 463 20.75 18.00 34.15
C LEU A 463 20.50 19.44 33.70
N PRO A 464 21.53 20.30 33.62
CA PRO A 464 21.38 21.65 33.11
C PRO A 464 21.28 21.67 31.58
N SER A 465 20.83 22.79 31.00
CA SER A 465 20.77 23.00 29.54
C SER A 465 22.09 22.71 28.81
N ALA A 466 23.24 22.98 29.45
CA ALA A 466 24.57 22.72 28.90
C ALA A 466 24.83 21.22 28.63
N SER A 467 24.11 20.33 29.31
CA SER A 467 24.17 18.88 29.09
C SER A 467 23.29 18.43 27.91
N LEU A 468 22.38 19.27 27.40
CA LEU A 468 21.47 18.94 26.31
C LEU A 468 22.09 19.27 24.95
N ARG A 469 21.70 18.54 23.89
CA ARG A 469 22.06 18.85 22.50
C ARG A 469 20.83 19.25 21.72
N ALA A 470 20.97 20.19 20.79
CA ALA A 470 19.86 20.68 19.98
C ALA A 470 19.33 19.58 19.05
N HIS A 471 18.14 19.09 19.35
CA HIS A 471 17.45 18.04 18.60
C HIS A 471 15.93 18.27 18.70
N PRO A 472 15.12 17.83 17.73
CA PRO A 472 13.66 17.91 17.84
C PRO A 472 13.10 17.32 19.14
N ILE A 473 13.71 16.26 19.67
CA ILE A 473 13.32 15.63 20.95
C ILE A 473 13.60 16.55 22.14
N THR A 474 14.69 17.31 22.12
CA THR A 474 15.12 18.22 23.20
C THR A 474 14.68 19.67 22.97
N ARG A 475 13.87 19.94 21.95
CA ARG A 475 13.45 21.31 21.58
C ARG A 475 12.64 21.95 22.71
N GLY A 476 13.08 23.13 23.14
CA GLY A 476 12.44 23.91 24.20
C GLY A 476 12.71 23.40 25.62
N ILE A 477 13.55 22.37 25.77
CA ILE A 477 13.95 21.81 27.06
C ILE A 477 15.13 22.61 27.62
N GLU A 478 15.01 23.08 28.86
CA GLU A 478 16.06 23.87 29.52
C GLU A 478 16.82 23.07 30.60
N ASN A 479 16.22 22.00 31.09
CA ASN A 479 16.82 21.07 32.03
C ASN A 479 16.11 19.72 31.93
N LEU A 480 16.67 18.66 32.49
CA LEU A 480 16.03 17.33 32.48
C LEU A 480 16.29 16.62 33.80
N THR A 481 15.26 16.11 34.44
CA THR A 481 15.41 15.25 35.63
C THR A 481 15.66 13.82 35.19
N ILE A 482 16.77 13.25 35.63
CA ILE A 482 17.16 11.85 35.44
C ILE A 482 17.45 11.23 36.81
N ALA A 483 17.74 9.94 36.84
CA ALA A 483 18.36 9.26 37.97
C ALA A 483 19.67 8.57 37.53
N CYS A 484 19.97 7.40 38.12
CA CYS A 484 21.10 6.59 37.70
C CYS A 484 20.93 6.17 36.23
N ALA A 485 21.91 6.44 35.37
CA ALA A 485 21.87 6.01 33.97
C ALA A 485 23.15 5.27 33.57
N SER A 486 23.03 4.28 32.67
CA SER A 486 24.21 3.73 31.98
C SER A 486 24.73 4.73 30.94
N ALA A 487 26.05 4.75 30.75
CA ALA A 487 26.65 5.52 29.68
C ALA A 487 26.49 4.84 28.31
N ILE A 488 26.38 5.65 27.27
CA ILE A 488 26.31 5.25 25.87
C ILE A 488 27.63 5.60 25.17
N GLU A 489 28.17 4.64 24.42
CA GLU A 489 29.18 4.87 23.40
C GLU A 489 28.50 5.07 22.04
N LEU A 490 28.74 6.22 21.42
CA LEU A 490 28.15 6.56 20.12
C LEU A 490 28.96 6.00 18.95
N GLY A 491 28.26 5.59 17.90
CA GLY A 491 28.81 5.35 16.58
C GLY A 491 28.98 6.63 15.74
N PRO A 492 29.57 6.50 14.54
CA PRO A 492 29.91 7.65 13.69
C PRO A 492 28.72 8.53 13.26
N ASN A 493 27.52 7.95 13.18
CA ASN A 493 26.31 8.65 12.72
C ASN A 493 25.20 8.66 13.77
N ASP A 494 25.54 8.33 15.02
CA ASP A 494 24.60 8.39 16.14
C ASP A 494 24.64 9.80 16.73
N PHE A 495 23.55 10.20 17.40
CA PHE A 495 23.41 11.54 17.95
C PHE A 495 23.19 11.50 19.46
N ALA A 496 23.96 12.27 20.24
CA ALA A 496 23.72 12.44 21.67
C ALA A 496 22.50 13.34 21.90
N LEU A 497 21.52 12.90 22.68
CA LEU A 497 20.43 13.78 23.13
C LEU A 497 20.86 14.60 24.33
N PHE A 498 21.44 13.94 25.33
CA PHE A 498 22.01 14.61 26.49
C PHE A 498 23.12 13.81 27.14
N TYR A 499 23.99 14.56 27.83
CA TYR A 499 25.12 14.07 28.59
C TYR A 499 24.83 14.15 30.10
N ASP A 500 25.70 13.56 30.90
CA ASP A 500 25.76 13.75 32.35
C ASP A 500 26.01 15.22 32.74
N LYS A 501 25.92 15.53 34.04
CA LYS A 501 26.16 16.86 34.59
C LYS A 501 27.55 17.40 34.28
N SER A 502 28.54 16.53 34.15
CA SER A 502 29.91 16.91 33.81
C SER A 502 30.15 17.08 32.30
N ASN A 503 29.15 16.75 31.48
CA ASN A 503 29.16 16.83 30.02
C ASN A 503 30.24 15.94 29.37
N ARG A 504 30.47 14.75 29.93
CA ARG A 504 31.50 13.78 29.54
C ARG A 504 30.95 12.45 29.04
N SER A 505 29.82 11.99 29.60
CA SER A 505 29.20 10.71 29.27
C SER A 505 27.84 10.94 28.64
N VAL A 506 27.54 10.30 27.51
CA VAL A 506 26.21 10.35 26.88
C VAL A 506 25.27 9.43 27.66
N LEU A 507 24.08 9.91 28.00
CA LEU A 507 23.10 9.16 28.80
C LEU A 507 21.83 8.78 28.02
N ALA A 508 21.56 9.50 26.93
CA ALA A 508 20.55 9.12 25.95
C ALA A 508 20.97 9.58 24.56
N GLY A 509 20.53 8.86 23.54
CA GLY A 509 20.92 9.13 22.15
C GLY A 509 19.92 8.62 21.13
N VAL A 510 20.18 8.98 19.88
CA VAL A 510 19.46 8.48 18.71
C VAL A 510 20.43 7.68 17.86
N ALA A 511 20.20 6.37 17.77
CA ALA A 511 21.01 5.46 16.98
C ALA A 511 20.52 5.47 15.53
N GLN A 512 21.42 5.66 14.57
CA GLN A 512 21.09 5.44 13.17
C GLN A 512 21.06 3.93 12.88
N ILE A 513 20.04 3.47 12.16
CA ILE A 513 19.84 2.05 11.85
C ILE A 513 19.81 1.79 10.34
N GLU A 514 20.06 0.53 9.97
CA GLU A 514 19.83 0.02 8.63
C GLU A 514 18.47 -0.68 8.59
N THR A 515 17.60 -0.29 7.68
CA THR A 515 16.24 -0.84 7.59
C THR A 515 16.12 -2.04 6.64
N GLN A 516 17.21 -2.42 5.96
CA GLN A 516 17.21 -3.59 5.10
C GLN A 516 17.07 -4.87 5.94
N PRO A 517 16.23 -5.83 5.51
CA PRO A 517 16.00 -7.05 6.25
C PRO A 517 17.28 -7.90 6.30
N ILE A 518 17.47 -8.59 7.43
CA ILE A 518 18.59 -9.51 7.68
C ILE A 518 18.13 -10.96 7.56
N SER A 519 19.03 -11.84 7.14
CA SER A 519 18.79 -13.29 7.07
C SER A 519 19.37 -14.07 8.25
N GLU A 520 20.25 -13.45 9.04
CA GLU A 520 20.89 -14.03 10.22
C GLU A 520 21.14 -12.96 11.28
N LEU A 521 21.16 -13.35 12.55
CA LEU A 521 21.54 -12.44 13.64
C LEU A 521 23.05 -12.21 13.63
N VAL A 522 23.45 -10.95 13.72
CA VAL A 522 24.86 -10.53 13.78
C VAL A 522 25.41 -10.78 15.19
N SER A 523 26.55 -11.47 15.27
CA SER A 523 27.28 -11.70 16.52
C SER A 523 28.26 -10.56 16.82
N MET A 524 28.53 -10.29 18.11
CA MET A 524 29.49 -9.24 18.51
C MET A 524 30.91 -9.47 17.97
N GLY A 525 31.33 -10.71 17.76
CA GLY A 525 32.66 -11.03 17.19
C GLY A 525 32.82 -10.67 15.72
N ASN A 526 31.72 -10.67 14.94
CA ASN A 526 31.75 -10.29 13.52
C ASN A 526 31.85 -8.75 13.33
N LEU A 527 31.55 -7.96 14.37
CA LEU A 527 31.59 -6.49 14.33
C LEU A 527 32.98 -5.89 14.38
N GLU A 528 33.95 -6.50 15.07
CA GLU A 528 35.34 -6.02 15.04
C GLU A 528 35.91 -6.09 13.60
N GLY A 529 35.57 -7.14 12.85
CA GLY A 529 35.91 -7.28 11.44
C GLY A 529 35.21 -6.26 10.51
N LEU A 530 33.96 -5.88 10.83
CA LEU A 530 33.21 -4.87 10.08
C LEU A 530 33.71 -3.44 10.39
N ASN A 531 33.95 -3.13 11.66
CA ASN A 531 34.47 -1.85 12.15
C ASN A 531 35.88 -1.55 11.60
N LEU A 532 36.73 -2.56 11.48
CA LEU A 532 38.06 -2.41 10.85
C LEU A 532 37.95 -2.05 9.36
N LYS A 533 36.99 -2.61 8.62
CA LYS A 533 36.75 -2.31 7.19
C LYS A 533 36.16 -0.92 6.98
N ILE A 534 35.27 -0.46 7.87
CA ILE A 534 34.66 0.88 7.77
C ILE A 534 35.69 1.97 8.11
N LYS A 535 36.51 1.77 9.16
CA LYS A 535 37.64 2.67 9.48
C LYS A 535 38.72 2.70 8.39
N SER A 536 38.91 1.63 7.62
CA SER A 536 39.83 1.65 6.47
C SER A 536 39.23 2.40 5.27
N ASN A 537 37.91 2.33 5.07
CA ASN A 537 37.24 3.01 3.96
C ASN A 537 37.05 4.51 4.19
N SER A 538 36.86 4.97 5.43
CA SER A 538 36.74 6.40 5.75
C SER A 538 38.06 7.17 5.63
N LYS A 539 39.21 6.49 5.54
CA LYS A 539 40.50 7.14 5.22
C LYS A 539 40.71 7.41 3.72
N ASN A 540 39.84 6.91 2.83
CA ASN A 540 40.01 7.04 1.37
C ASN A 540 39.15 8.13 0.71
N THR A 541 38.37 8.91 1.46
CA THR A 541 37.51 9.99 0.89
C THR A 541 37.87 11.41 1.33
N ALA A 542 39.01 11.61 2.00
CA ALA A 542 39.60 12.93 2.17
C ALA A 542 40.51 13.25 0.96
N GLY A 543 39.90 13.57 -0.17
CA GLY A 543 40.60 13.99 -1.38
C GLY A 543 39.64 14.13 -2.56
N TYR A 544 39.16 15.36 -2.74
CA TYR A 544 38.76 16.09 -3.96
C TYR A 544 37.49 16.91 -3.76
#